data_AF-A0A7V3NBF6-F1
#
_entry.id   AF-A0A7V3NBF6-F1
#
_cell.length_a   1.000
_cell.length_b   1.000
_cell.length_c   1.000
_cell.angle_alpha   90.00
_cell.angle_beta   90.00
_cell.angle_gamma   90.00
#
_symmetry.space_group_name_H-M   'P 1'
#
loop_
_entity.id
_entity.type
_entity.pdbx_description
1 polymer ?
#
loop_
_entity_poly.entity_id
_entity_poly.type
_entity_poly.pdbx_seq_one_letter_code
_entity_poly.pdbx_strand_id
1 'polypeptide(L)'
;MGTKGTCNWNLCRIDGPTPWQYKGPRNDPHLAEQERLIGSIRRGTPINDGGTMIDSTVMAVMGQIACYTGKPVTWEEMLQADWEFEPKVEEVTLSMEPPVKPDATGNYPLPKPGITRFPARQA
;
A
#
# COMPACT_ATOMS: atom_id res chain seq x y z
N MET A 1 12.13 -5.77 13.15
CA MET A 1 12.76 -6.10 14.44
C MET A 1 13.78 -5.03 14.76
N GLY A 2 13.83 -4.52 16.00
CA GLY A 2 14.82 -3.54 16.40
C GLY A 2 16.14 -4.21 16.78
N THR A 3 17.25 -3.47 16.73
CA THR A 3 18.58 -3.97 17.14
C THR A 3 18.73 -4.09 18.67
N LYS A 4 17.87 -3.42 19.44
CA LYS A 4 17.93 -3.35 20.91
C LYS A 4 16.70 -3.92 21.62
N GLY A 5 15.76 -4.51 20.88
CA GLY A 5 14.51 -4.98 21.46
C GLY A 5 13.50 -5.40 20.41
N THR A 6 12.37 -5.92 20.88
CA THR A 6 11.29 -6.43 20.04
C THR A 6 9.99 -5.70 20.37
N CYS A 7 9.26 -5.32 19.32
CA CYS A 7 7.89 -4.85 19.44
C CYS A 7 6.97 -6.03 19.13
N ASN A 8 6.14 -6.40 20.09
CA ASN A 8 5.05 -7.35 19.89
C ASN A 8 3.74 -6.57 19.77
N TRP A 9 3.33 -6.32 18.53
CA TRP A 9 2.12 -5.57 18.23
C TRP A 9 0.85 -6.23 18.79
N ASN A 10 0.72 -7.56 18.66
CA ASN A 10 -0.45 -8.31 19.13
C ASN A 10 -0.65 -8.25 20.65
N LEU A 11 0.45 -8.16 21.39
CA LEU A 11 0.41 -8.00 22.85
C LEU A 11 0.46 -6.54 23.29
N CYS A 12 0.57 -5.59 22.35
CA CYS A 12 0.82 -4.18 22.64
C CYS A 12 1.98 -4.00 23.64
N ARG A 13 3.09 -4.71 23.37
CA ARG A 13 4.25 -4.82 24.26
C ARG A 13 5.53 -4.45 23.54
N ILE A 14 6.42 -3.77 24.26
CA ILE A 14 7.80 -3.55 23.86
C ILE A 14 8.69 -4.23 24.91
N ASP A 15 9.56 -5.12 24.43
CA ASP A 15 10.60 -5.78 25.22
C ASP A 15 11.95 -5.14 24.87
N GLY A 16 12.76 -4.78 25.88
CA GLY A 16 14.06 -4.12 25.70
C GLY A 16 14.45 -3.20 26.86
N PRO A 17 15.43 -2.29 26.67
CA PRO A 17 15.91 -1.36 27.69
C PRO A 17 14.84 -0.42 28.24
N THR A 18 13.81 -0.12 27.45
CA THR A 18 12.66 0.69 27.88
C THR A 18 11.40 -0.15 27.68
N PRO A 19 11.13 -1.10 28.59
CA PRO A 19 9.99 -1.99 28.45
C PRO A 19 8.68 -1.21 28.62
N TRP A 20 7.70 -1.54 27.81
CA TRP A 20 6.38 -0.92 27.86
C TRP A 20 5.30 -1.95 27.56
N GLN A 21 4.16 -1.82 28.24
CA GLN A 21 3.00 -2.67 28.06
C GLN A 21 1.74 -1.82 28.18
N TYR A 22 0.89 -1.88 27.16
CA TYR A 22 -0.44 -1.30 27.27
C TYR A 22 -1.26 -2.04 28.34
N LYS A 23 -1.81 -1.29 29.31
CA LYS A 23 -2.66 -1.81 30.40
C LYS A 23 -4.12 -1.33 30.32
N GLY A 24 -4.49 -0.65 29.24
CA GLY A 24 -5.85 -0.12 29.06
C GLY A 24 -6.83 -1.15 28.50
N PRO A 25 -8.08 -0.74 28.27
CA PRO A 25 -9.09 -1.59 27.67
C PRO A 25 -8.67 -2.02 26.26
N ARG A 26 -8.91 -3.29 25.93
CA ARG A 26 -8.68 -3.77 24.57
C ARG A 26 -9.70 -3.14 23.63
N ASN A 27 -9.21 -2.58 22.54
CA ASN A 27 -10.03 -2.14 21.43
C ASN A 27 -10.25 -3.31 20.46
N ASP A 28 -11.48 -3.51 20.00
CA ASP A 28 -11.75 -4.28 18.80
C ASP A 28 -11.63 -3.33 17.60
N PRO A 29 -10.55 -3.41 16.80
CA PRO A 29 -10.31 -2.46 15.73
C PRO A 29 -11.39 -2.51 14.64
N HIS A 30 -12.00 -3.67 14.40
CA HIS A 30 -13.05 -3.79 13.39
C HIS A 30 -14.33 -3.09 13.85
N LEU A 31 -14.74 -3.33 15.11
CA LEU A 31 -15.90 -2.65 15.67
C LEU A 31 -15.68 -1.13 15.72
N ALA A 32 -14.52 -0.69 16.20
CA ALA A 32 -14.20 0.74 16.30
C ALA A 32 -14.24 1.44 14.94
N GLU A 33 -13.74 0.81 13.88
CA GLU A 33 -13.79 1.37 12.53
C GLU A 33 -15.22 1.48 12.01
N GLN A 34 -16.05 0.45 12.23
CA GLN A 34 -17.47 0.47 11.85
C GLN A 34 -18.25 1.53 12.63
N GLU A 35 -18.00 1.68 13.94
CA GLU A 35 -18.58 2.75 14.76
C GLU A 35 -18.19 4.14 14.26
N ARG A 36 -16.93 4.30 13.81
CA ARG A 36 -16.43 5.54 13.22
C ARG A 36 -17.16 5.86 11.93
N LEU A 37 -17.18 4.92 10.98
CA LEU A 37 -17.78 5.07 9.66
C LEU A 37 -19.30 5.31 9.78
N ILE A 38 -20.03 4.36 10.35
CA ILE A 38 -21.50 4.43 10.44
C ILE A 38 -21.92 5.58 11.34
N GLY A 39 -21.21 5.79 12.45
CA GLY A 39 -21.48 6.89 13.37
C GLY A 39 -21.31 8.26 12.72
N SER A 40 -20.28 8.45 11.89
CA SER A 40 -20.05 9.70 11.15
C SER A 40 -21.21 10.03 10.21
N ILE A 41 -21.72 9.01 9.50
CA ILE A 41 -22.86 9.13 8.58
C ILE A 41 -24.13 9.49 9.35
N ARG A 42 -24.44 8.74 10.43
CA ARG A 42 -25.68 8.96 11.21
C ARG A 42 -25.70 10.31 11.92
N ARG A 43 -24.54 10.82 12.34
CA ARG A 43 -24.42 12.15 12.97
C ARG A 43 -24.33 13.29 11.96
N GLY A 44 -24.23 12.99 10.66
CA GLY A 44 -24.00 14.01 9.63
C GLY A 44 -22.65 14.74 9.81
N THR A 45 -21.65 14.06 10.38
CA THR A 45 -20.30 14.60 10.59
C THR A 45 -19.29 13.71 9.89
N PRO A 46 -19.13 13.82 8.55
CA PRO A 46 -18.23 12.97 7.79
C PRO A 46 -16.79 13.07 8.29
N ILE A 47 -16.09 11.93 8.27
CA ILE A 47 -14.66 11.86 8.56
C ILE A 47 -13.92 11.70 7.24
N ASN A 48 -12.80 12.41 7.10
CA ASN A 48 -11.96 12.35 5.91
C ASN A 48 -10.53 11.97 6.31
N ASP A 49 -10.16 10.71 6.05
CA ASP A 49 -8.82 10.18 6.28
C ASP A 49 -7.98 10.16 4.98
N GLY A 50 -8.34 11.00 3.99
CA GLY A 50 -7.78 11.00 2.65
C GLY A 50 -6.25 11.12 2.61
N GLY A 51 -5.65 11.95 3.48
CA GLY A 51 -4.19 12.04 3.57
C GLY A 51 -3.54 10.71 3.91
N THR A 52 -4.03 10.02 4.95
CA THR A 52 -3.52 8.71 5.35
C THR A 52 -3.76 7.64 4.28
N MET A 53 -4.90 7.69 3.59
CA MET A 53 -5.22 6.73 2.51
C MET A 53 -4.35 6.94 1.26
N ILE A 54 -4.11 8.20 0.88
CA ILE A 54 -3.18 8.55 -0.20
C ILE A 54 -1.80 8.03 0.18
N ASP A 55 -1.35 8.33 1.39
CA ASP A 55 0.00 7.94 1.82
C ASP A 55 0.19 6.42 1.83
N SER A 56 -0.80 5.67 2.31
CA SER A 56 -0.73 4.20 2.31
C SER A 56 -0.72 3.62 0.90
N THR A 57 -1.45 4.24 -0.02
CA THR A 57 -1.50 3.81 -1.42
C THR A 57 -0.17 4.05 -2.11
N VAL A 58 0.45 5.22 -1.90
CA VAL A 58 1.80 5.51 -2.42
C VAL A 58 2.81 4.51 -1.85
N MET A 59 2.77 4.21 -0.56
CA MET A 59 3.61 3.16 0.04
C MET A 59 3.45 1.79 -0.61
N ALA A 60 2.22 1.38 -0.93
CA ALA A 60 1.98 0.10 -1.61
C ALA A 60 2.60 0.08 -3.03
N VAL A 61 2.40 1.15 -3.79
CA VAL A 61 2.98 1.31 -5.15
C VAL A 61 4.51 1.32 -5.10
N MET A 62 5.10 2.02 -4.12
CA MET A 62 6.55 2.01 -3.88
C MET A 62 7.08 0.60 -3.64
N GLY A 63 6.42 -0.16 -2.76
CA GLY A 63 6.79 -1.55 -2.47
C GLY A 63 6.72 -2.43 -3.72
N GLN A 64 5.66 -2.28 -4.51
CA GLN A 64 5.49 -2.98 -5.78
C GLN A 64 6.64 -2.68 -6.75
N ILE A 65 6.96 -1.40 -6.97
CA ILE A 65 8.05 -0.99 -7.87
C ILE A 65 9.41 -1.45 -7.36
N ALA A 66 9.66 -1.36 -6.05
CA ALA A 66 10.89 -1.84 -5.44
C ALA A 66 11.07 -3.35 -5.65
N CYS A 67 10.01 -4.15 -5.45
CA CYS A 67 10.03 -5.59 -5.70
C CYS A 67 10.29 -5.93 -7.17
N TYR A 68 9.59 -5.24 -8.08
CA TYR A 68 9.70 -5.51 -9.51
C TYR A 68 11.05 -5.12 -10.09
N THR A 69 11.60 -3.99 -9.66
CA THR A 69 12.87 -3.45 -10.19
C THR A 69 14.10 -3.92 -9.41
N GLY A 70 13.93 -4.40 -8.18
CA GLY A 70 15.04 -4.73 -7.27
C GLY A 70 15.88 -3.51 -6.86
N LYS A 71 15.33 -2.31 -6.97
CA LYS A 71 16.03 -1.05 -6.68
C LYS A 71 15.36 -0.30 -5.53
N PRO A 72 16.11 0.52 -4.76
CA PRO A 72 15.52 1.48 -3.83
C PRO A 72 14.53 2.39 -4.56
N VAL A 73 13.47 2.81 -3.89
CA VAL A 73 12.47 3.76 -4.39
C VAL A 73 12.26 4.83 -3.32
N THR A 74 12.33 6.10 -3.69
CA THR A 74 12.09 7.21 -2.77
C THR A 74 10.66 7.73 -2.89
N TRP A 75 10.21 8.44 -1.86
CA TRP A 75 8.88 9.04 -1.82
C TRP A 75 8.74 10.12 -2.88
N GLU A 76 9.75 10.98 -3.00
CA GLU A 76 9.80 12.08 -3.96
C GLU A 76 9.78 11.56 -5.40
N GLU A 77 10.51 10.48 -5.70
CA GLU A 77 10.50 9.83 -7.01
C GLU A 77 9.08 9.39 -7.43
N MET A 78 8.26 8.91 -6.50
CA MET A 78 6.90 8.48 -6.81
C MET A 78 5.93 9.65 -6.95
N LEU A 79 6.05 10.67 -6.09
CA LEU A 79 5.18 11.84 -6.16
C LEU A 79 5.49 12.74 -7.37
N GLN A 80 6.69 12.67 -7.92
CA GLN A 80 7.13 13.41 -9.11
C GLN A 80 7.13 12.56 -10.38
N ALA A 81 6.67 11.32 -10.32
CA ALA A 81 6.63 10.43 -11.48
C ALA A 81 5.76 11.03 -12.59
N ASP A 82 6.31 11.06 -13.81
CA ASP A 82 5.66 11.54 -15.03
C ASP A 82 5.15 10.38 -15.91
N TRP A 83 5.01 9.20 -15.31
CA TRP A 83 4.55 7.97 -15.96
C TRP A 83 3.46 7.31 -15.12
N GLU A 84 2.63 6.52 -15.79
CA GLU A 84 1.58 5.72 -15.19
C GLU A 84 1.60 4.30 -15.76
N PHE A 85 0.90 3.37 -15.12
CA PHE A 85 0.71 2.05 -15.68
C PHE A 85 -0.32 2.12 -16.80
N GLU A 86 0.03 1.59 -17.97
CA GLU A 86 -0.90 1.45 -19.08
C GLU A 86 -2.00 0.42 -18.77
N PRO A 87 -3.21 0.58 -19.32
CA PRO A 87 -3.68 1.70 -20.15
C PRO A 87 -3.92 2.96 -19.30
N LYS A 88 -3.75 4.13 -19.90
CA LYS A 88 -4.13 5.40 -19.27
C LYS A 88 -5.59 5.39 -18.84
N VAL A 89 -5.88 6.01 -17.70
CA VAL A 89 -7.22 5.99 -17.09
C VAL A 89 -8.29 6.53 -18.05
N GLU A 90 -7.97 7.56 -18.83
CA GLU A 90 -8.85 8.16 -19.83
C GLU A 90 -9.13 7.27 -21.04
N GLU A 91 -8.31 6.25 -21.28
CA GLU A 91 -8.45 5.28 -22.38
C GLU A 91 -9.22 4.01 -21.95
N VAL A 92 -9.45 3.83 -20.65
CA VAL A 92 -10.16 2.66 -20.10
C VAL A 92 -11.63 2.72 -20.48
N THR A 93 -12.10 1.71 -21.23
CA THR A 93 -13.51 1.54 -21.58
C THR A 93 -14.01 0.14 -21.21
N LEU A 94 -15.31 0.00 -20.95
CA LEU A 94 -15.93 -1.30 -20.63
C LEU A 94 -15.77 -2.34 -21.74
N SER A 95 -15.67 -1.89 -22.99
CA SER A 95 -15.51 -2.72 -24.19
C SER A 95 -14.07 -2.91 -24.62
N MET A 96 -13.09 -2.44 -23.84
CA MET A 96 -11.68 -2.54 -24.23
C MET A 96 -11.20 -3.99 -24.18
N GLU A 97 -10.30 -4.33 -25.08
CA GLU A 97 -9.55 -5.57 -24.97
C GLU A 97 -8.59 -5.49 -23.77
N PRO A 98 -8.46 -6.56 -22.97
CA PRO A 98 -7.50 -6.59 -21.87
C PRO A 98 -6.07 -6.33 -22.38
N PRO A 99 -5.29 -5.45 -21.72
CA PRO A 99 -3.95 -5.05 -22.17
C PRO A 99 -2.95 -6.21 -22.07
N VAL A 100 -3.19 -7.14 -21.13
CA VAL A 100 -2.37 -8.32 -20.92
C VAL A 100 -3.20 -9.55 -21.29
N LYS A 101 -2.67 -10.36 -22.22
CA LYS A 101 -3.29 -11.60 -22.70
C LYS A 101 -2.45 -12.80 -22.24
N PRO A 102 -3.08 -13.96 -22.03
CA PRO A 102 -2.34 -15.17 -21.71
C PRO A 102 -1.49 -15.60 -22.92
N ASP A 103 -0.39 -16.29 -22.64
CA ASP A 103 0.42 -16.95 -23.67
C ASP A 103 -0.27 -18.22 -24.21
N ALA A 104 0.39 -18.93 -25.14
CA ALA A 104 -0.13 -20.15 -25.74
C ALA A 104 -0.40 -21.29 -24.73
N THR A 105 0.18 -21.21 -23.52
CA THR A 105 -0.03 -22.16 -22.42
C THR A 105 -1.12 -21.73 -21.45
N GLY A 106 -1.71 -20.55 -21.64
CA GLY A 106 -2.72 -19.98 -20.76
C GLY A 106 -2.16 -19.15 -19.60
N ASN A 107 -0.84 -18.95 -19.53
CA ASN A 107 -0.20 -18.21 -18.45
C ASN A 107 -0.11 -16.72 -18.76
N TYR A 108 -0.31 -15.87 -17.76
CA TYR A 108 -0.14 -14.43 -17.88
C TYR A 108 1.31 -14.03 -17.61
N PRO A 109 1.87 -13.05 -18.35
CA PRO A 109 3.20 -12.54 -18.05
C PRO A 109 3.20 -11.90 -16.66
N LEU A 110 4.13 -12.36 -15.82
CA LEU A 110 4.32 -11.82 -14.47
C LEU A 110 5.57 -10.93 -14.43
N PRO A 111 5.51 -9.81 -13.69
CA PRO A 111 6.70 -9.02 -13.41
C PRO A 111 7.71 -9.89 -12.64
N LYS A 112 8.91 -10.00 -13.19
CA LYS A 112 10.03 -10.75 -12.60
C LYS A 112 10.78 -9.84 -11.63
N PRO A 113 10.90 -10.20 -10.34
CA PRO A 113 11.63 -9.39 -9.36
C PRO A 113 13.07 -9.13 -9.79
N GLY A 114 13.52 -7.86 -9.70
CA GLY A 114 14.87 -7.44 -10.08
C GLY A 114 15.15 -7.36 -11.59
N ILE A 115 14.20 -7.76 -12.44
CA ILE A 115 14.36 -7.78 -13.91
C ILE A 115 13.42 -6.77 -14.58
N THR A 116 12.22 -6.59 -14.03
CA THR A 116 11.18 -5.74 -14.62
C THR A 116 11.64 -4.28 -14.60
N ARG A 117 11.44 -3.57 -15.71
CA ARG A 117 11.79 -2.15 -15.85
C ARG A 117 10.55 -1.33 -16.16
N PHE A 118 10.49 -0.14 -15.57
CA PHE A 118 9.45 0.84 -15.83
C PHE A 118 10.03 2.04 -16.59
N PRO A 119 9.19 2.76 -17.38
CA PRO A 119 9.64 3.79 -18.31
C PRO A 119 10.51 4.89 -17.69
N ALA A 120 10.27 5.27 -16.42
CA ALA A 120 11.02 6.35 -15.76
C ALA A 120 12.39 5.97 -15.18
N ARG A 121 12.87 4.75 -15.41
CA ARG A 121 14.23 4.32 -15.02
C ARG A 121 15.00 3.75 -16.21
N GLN A 122 15.06 4.49 -17.30
CA GLN A 122 16.22 4.43 -18.19
C GLN A 122 17.33 5.30 -17.59
N ALA A 123 18.17 4.66 -16.78
CA ALA A 123 19.53 5.10 -16.52
C ALA A 123 20.46 4.17 -17.30
#